data_AF-A0A967FNY4-F1
#
_entry.id   AF-A0A967FNY4-F1
#
_cell.length_a   1.000
_cell.length_b   1.000
_cell.length_c   1.000
_cell.angle_alpha   90.00
_cell.angle_beta   90.00
_cell.angle_gamma   90.00
#
_symmetry.space_group_name_H-M   'P 1'
#
loop_
_entity.id
_entity.type
_entity.pdbx_description
1 polymer ?
#
loop_
_entity_poly.entity_id
_entity_poly.type
_entity_poly.pdbx_seq_one_letter_code
_entity_poly.pdbx_strand_id
1 'polypeptide(L)'
;SIPVSYATYDRVYSNTIKNISQRGVFIETQRPLFVGEELVMSFSMKGFGKPLKVKGEIVQVSRSGIGVEFKNMSPYVEEMIAKLISRMKTELV
;
A
#
# COMPACT_ATOMS: atom_id res chain seq x y z
N SER A 1 1.89 -9.81 -6.43
CA SER A 1 2.34 -8.91 -5.34
C SER A 1 2.92 -7.64 -5.94
N ILE A 2 3.02 -6.53 -5.18
CA ILE A 2 3.41 -5.22 -5.73
C ILE A 2 4.60 -4.65 -4.93
N PRO A 3 5.72 -4.30 -5.56
CA PRO A 3 6.80 -3.57 -4.89
C PRO A 3 6.30 -2.21 -4.37
N VAL A 4 6.63 -1.89 -3.13
CA VAL A 4 6.26 -0.62 -2.50
C VAL A 4 7.45 -0.02 -1.78
N SER A 5 7.60 1.30 -1.92
CA SER A 5 8.40 2.09 -0.99
C SER A 5 7.47 2.82 -0.03
N TYR A 6 7.75 2.80 1.27
CA TYR A 6 7.00 3.59 2.24
C TYR A 6 7.93 4.39 3.14
N ALA A 7 7.52 5.61 3.44
CA ALA A 7 8.21 6.50 4.35
C ALA A 7 7.45 6.57 5.68
N THR A 8 8.15 6.30 6.77
CA THR A 8 7.75 6.67 8.14
C THR A 8 8.47 7.98 8.52
N TYR A 9 8.32 8.43 9.77
CA TYR A 9 8.85 9.73 10.22
C TYR A 9 10.32 10.01 9.86
N ASP A 10 11.22 9.03 10.02
CA ASP A 10 12.66 9.22 9.85
C ASP A 10 13.29 8.40 8.71
N ARG A 11 12.56 7.46 8.11
CA ARG A 11 13.14 6.43 7.22
C ARG A 11 12.23 6.07 6.06
N VAL A 12 12.89 5.62 4.98
CA VAL A 12 12.23 5.03 3.82
C VAL A 12 12.60 3.56 3.74
N TYR A 13 11.59 2.73 3.50
CA TYR A 13 11.73 1.28 3.37
C TYR A 13 11.20 0.82 2.03
N SER A 14 11.71 -0.31 1.54
CA SER A 14 11.20 -0.99 0.34
C SER A 14 10.82 -2.42 0.69
N ASN A 15 9.56 -2.77 0.43
CA ASN A 15 8.97 -4.06 0.73
C ASN A 15 7.96 -4.44 -0.38
N THR A 16 7.07 -5.37 -0.06
CA THR A 16 6.08 -5.91 -1.00
C THR A 16 4.68 -5.85 -0.39
N ILE A 17 3.73 -5.28 -1.12
CA ILE A 17 2.30 -5.42 -0.88
C ILE A 17 1.87 -6.83 -1.32
N LYS A 18 1.32 -7.61 -0.39
CA LYS A 18 0.83 -8.97 -0.66
C LYS A 18 -0.61 -8.97 -1.13
N ASN A 19 -1.45 -8.10 -0.55
CA ASN A 19 -2.83 -7.91 -0.95
C ASN A 19 -3.22 -6.44 -0.83
N ILE A 20 -4.24 -6.07 -1.59
CA ILE A 20 -4.78 -4.72 -1.66
C ILE A 20 -6.31 -4.82 -1.77
N SER A 21 -6.97 -3.90 -1.08
CA SER A 21 -8.41 -3.69 -1.09
C SER A 21 -8.71 -2.22 -1.35
N GLN A 22 -10.00 -1.86 -1.44
CA GLN A 22 -10.41 -0.46 -1.55
C GLN A 22 -10.05 0.37 -0.31
N ARG A 23 -9.91 -0.27 0.86
CA ARG A 23 -9.65 0.42 2.13
C ARG A 23 -8.19 0.42 2.55
N GLY A 24 -7.36 -0.47 2.02
CA GLY A 24 -6.00 -0.62 2.52
C GLY A 24 -5.20 -1.75 1.89
N VAL A 25 -4.00 -1.95 2.43
CA VAL A 25 -3.03 -2.94 1.97
C VAL A 25 -2.44 -3.74 3.12
N PHE A 26 -1.97 -4.94 2.80
CA PHE A 26 -1.05 -5.67 3.66
C PHE A 26 0.37 -5.64 3.08
N ILE A 27 1.32 -5.11 3.86
CA ILE A 27 2.74 -5.01 3.49
C ILE A 27 3.52 -6.04 4.28
N GLU A 28 4.25 -6.90 3.58
CA GLU A 28 5.18 -7.85 4.22
C GLU A 28 6.42 -7.11 4.72
N THR A 29 6.66 -7.17 6.03
CA THR A 29 7.82 -6.54 6.67
C THR A 29 8.12 -7.23 8.00
N GLN A 30 9.40 -7.22 8.40
CA GLN A 30 9.85 -7.69 9.72
C GLN A 30 10.28 -6.53 10.62
N ARG A 31 9.95 -5.29 10.23
CA ARG A 31 10.32 -4.10 10.97
C ARG A 31 9.42 -3.89 12.19
N PRO A 32 9.95 -3.40 13.32
CA PRO A 32 9.14 -2.97 14.44
C PRO A 32 8.45 -1.65 14.07
N LEU A 33 7.18 -1.75 13.67
CA LEU A 33 6.29 -0.63 13.39
C LEU A 33 5.10 -0.73 14.32
N PHE A 34 4.46 0.40 14.61
CA PHE A 34 3.43 0.48 15.63
C PHE A 34 2.06 0.83 15.03
N VAL A 35 1.00 0.29 15.63
CA VAL A 35 -0.37 0.69 15.31
C VAL A 35 -0.54 2.19 15.62
N GLY A 36 -1.22 2.91 14.73
CA GLY A 36 -1.43 4.35 14.80
C GLY A 36 -0.36 5.18 14.09
N GLU A 37 0.75 4.57 13.65
CA GLU A 37 1.77 5.29 12.88
C GLU A 37 1.25 5.62 11.47
N GLU A 38 1.43 6.88 11.07
CA GLU A 38 1.20 7.29 9.70
C GLU A 38 2.41 6.98 8.82
N LEU A 39 2.13 6.60 7.57
CA LEU A 39 3.14 6.40 6.55
C LEU A 39 2.66 6.88 5.19
N VAL A 40 3.62 7.17 4.31
CA VAL A 40 3.36 7.50 2.91
C VAL A 40 3.88 6.38 2.04
N MET A 41 3.00 5.73 1.30
CA MET A 41 3.34 4.67 0.34
C MET A 41 3.51 5.24 -1.06
N SER A 42 4.44 4.66 -1.81
CA SER A 42 4.67 4.91 -3.22
C SER A 42 4.88 3.57 -3.93
N PHE A 43 4.00 3.24 -4.87
CA PHE A 43 4.13 2.02 -5.66
C PHE A 43 3.71 2.27 -7.11
N SER A 44 4.34 1.54 -8.03
CA SER A 44 4.10 1.67 -9.47
C SER A 44 3.36 0.45 -9.99
N MET A 45 2.57 0.65 -11.04
CA MET A 45 1.92 -0.42 -11.78
C MET A 45 2.24 -0.27 -13.27
N LYS A 46 2.45 -1.39 -13.97
CA LYS A 46 2.63 -1.39 -15.42
C LYS A 46 1.41 -0.76 -16.11
N GLY A 47 1.64 0.23 -16.97
CA GLY A 47 0.57 0.97 -17.66
C GLY A 47 0.12 2.24 -16.96
N PHE A 48 0.66 2.55 -15.77
CA PHE A 48 0.47 3.84 -15.11
C PHE A 48 1.74 4.67 -15.24
N GLY A 49 1.61 5.87 -15.82
CA GLY A 49 2.76 6.70 -16.19
C GLY A 49 3.55 7.27 -15.01
N LYS A 50 3.01 7.22 -13.78
CA LYS A 50 3.66 7.70 -12.56
C LYS A 50 3.34 6.79 -11.36
N PRO A 51 4.24 6.69 -10.37
CA PRO A 51 3.95 6.00 -9.11
C PRO A 51 2.72 6.61 -8.42
N LEU A 52 1.87 5.75 -7.86
CA LEU A 52 0.75 6.18 -7.03
C LEU A 52 1.27 6.44 -5.61
N LYS A 53 1.01 7.64 -5.09
CA LYS A 53 1.34 8.02 -3.71
C LYS A 53 0.08 8.01 -2.85
N VAL A 54 0.10 7.29 -1.75
CA VAL A 54 -1.05 7.11 -0.87
C VAL A 54 -0.63 7.23 0.58
N LYS A 55 -1.31 8.08 1.36
CA LYS A 55 -1.14 8.15 2.81
C LYS A 55 -1.91 7.02 3.48
N GLY A 56 -1.40 6.50 4.58
CA GLY A 56 -2.11 5.52 5.37
C GLY A 56 -1.68 5.50 6.82
N GLU A 57 -2.47 4.79 7.62
CA GLU A 57 -2.22 4.53 9.04
C GLU A 57 -2.09 3.03 9.26
N ILE A 58 -1.13 2.63 10.08
CA ILE A 58 -0.98 1.23 10.48
C ILE A 58 -2.10 0.87 11.44
N VAL A 59 -3.00 -0.02 11.02
CA VAL A 59 -4.15 -0.48 11.82
C VAL A 59 -3.96 -1.89 12.39
N GLN A 60 -2.96 -2.61 11.89
CA GLN A 60 -2.64 -3.97 12.35
C GLN A 60 -1.15 -4.24 12.20
N VAL A 61 -0.56 -4.90 13.19
CA VAL A 61 0.82 -5.41 13.15
C VAL A 61 0.80 -6.90 13.46
N SER A 62 1.58 -7.69 12.71
CA SER A 62 1.73 -9.13 12.92
C SER A 62 3.19 -9.55 12.70
N ARG A 63 3.50 -10.83 12.93
CA ARG A 63 4.84 -11.37 12.66
C ARG A 63 5.23 -11.33 11.18
N SER A 64 4.26 -11.29 10.26
CA SER A 64 4.51 -11.33 8.83
C SER A 64 4.42 -9.96 8.14
N GLY A 65 3.99 -8.93 8.85
CA GLY A 65 3.87 -7.59 8.27
C GLY A 65 2.86 -6.69 8.97
N ILE A 66 2.39 -5.70 8.21
CA ILE A 66 1.50 -4.66 8.68
C ILE A 66 0.28 -4.52 7.77
N GLY A 67 -0.88 -4.27 8.39
CA GLY A 67 -2.08 -3.79 7.71
C GLY A 67 -2.12 -2.27 7.77
N VAL A 68 -2.27 -1.63 6.62
CA VAL A 68 -2.33 -0.17 6.47
C VAL A 68 -3.68 0.21 5.89
N GLU A 69 -4.42 1.07 6.58
CA GLU A 69 -5.63 1.69 6.07
C GLU A 69 -5.31 2.99 5.34
N PHE A 70 -5.91 3.21 4.18
CA PHE A 70 -5.71 4.43 3.40
C PHE A 70 -6.35 5.65 4.06
N LYS A 71 -5.70 6.81 3.95
CA LYS A 71 -6.18 8.08 4.49
C LYS A 71 -6.34 9.12 3.40
N ASN A 72 -7.44 9.88 3.44
CA ASN A 72 -7.68 11.08 2.65
C ASN A 72 -7.38 10.89 1.15
N MET A 73 -7.84 9.78 0.56
CA MET A 73 -7.66 9.54 -0.87
C MET A 73 -8.48 10.56 -1.68
N SER A 74 -7.88 11.07 -2.76
CA SER A 74 -8.66 11.82 -3.74
C SER A 74 -9.47 10.85 -4.61
N PRO A 75 -10.58 11.30 -5.23
CA PRO A 75 -11.37 10.46 -6.14
C PRO A 75 -10.52 9.83 -7.26
N TYR A 76 -9.52 10.57 -7.75
CA TYR A 76 -8.54 10.05 -8.71
C TYR A 76 -7.76 8.85 -8.14
N VAL A 77 -7.24 8.95 -6.92
CA VAL A 77 -6.50 7.85 -6.29
C VAL A 77 -7.42 6.65 -6.07
N GLU A 78 -8.65 6.85 -5.63
CA GLU A 78 -9.65 5.77 -5.46
C GLU A 78 -9.93 5.02 -6.77
N GLU A 79 -10.13 5.74 -7.87
CA GLU A 79 -10.33 5.15 -9.20
C GLU A 79 -9.12 4.30 -9.63
N MET A 80 -7.92 4.79 -9.34
CA MET A 80 -6.67 4.12 -9.69
C MET A 80 -6.47 2.83 -8.88
N ILE A 81 -6.84 2.86 -7.59
CA ILE A 81 -6.87 1.68 -6.72
C ILE A 81 -7.91 0.67 -7.22
N ALA A 82 -9.11 1.12 -7.61
CA ALA A 82 -10.14 0.24 -8.16
C ALA A 82 -9.66 -0.45 -9.46
N LYS A 83 -9.02 0.31 -10.36
CA LYS A 83 -8.39 -0.24 -11.58
C LYS A 83 -7.31 -1.27 -11.26
N LEU A 84 -6.47 -1.00 -10.26
CA LEU A 84 -5.45 -1.94 -9.79
C LEU A 84 -6.06 -3.25 -9.28
N ILE A 85 -7.09 -3.17 -8.44
CA ILE A 85 -7.77 -4.34 -7.88
C ILE A 85 -8.40 -5.18 -9.00
N SER A 86 -9.09 -4.55 -9.95
CA SER A 86 -9.70 -5.26 -11.09
C SER A 86 -8.64 -5.99 -11.92
N ARG A 87 -7.50 -5.35 -12.18
CA ARG A 87 -6.41 -5.96 -12.94
C ARG A 87 -5.80 -7.17 -12.24
N MET A 88 -5.58 -7.07 -10.93
CA MET A 88 -5.04 -8.19 -10.14
C MET A 88 -5.98 -9.41 -10.13
N LYS A 89 -7.30 -9.21 -10.29
CA LYS A 89 -8.26 -10.32 -10.43
C LYS A 89 -8.19 -10.97 -11.81
N THR A 90 -7.95 -10.19 -12.87
CA THR A 90 -7.88 -10.69 -14.25
C THR A 90 -6.59 -11.45 -14.54
N GLU A 91 -5.47 -11.10 -13.91
CA GLU A 91 -4.18 -11.80 -14.06
C GLU A 91 -4.11 -13.15 -13.30
N LEU A 92 -5.17 -13.52 -12.56
CA LEU A 92 -5.31 -14.79 -11.84
C LEU A 92 -6.18 -15.82 -12.58
N VAL A 93 -6.53 -15.56 -13.85
CA VAL A 93 -7.30 -16.45 -14.74
C VAL A 93 -6.44 -16.94 -15.89
#